data_AF-A0A6A4GHX5-F1
#
_entry.id   AF-A0A6A4GHX5-F1
#
_cell.length_a   1.000
_cell.length_b   1.000
_cell.length_c   1.000
_cell.angle_alpha   90.00
_cell.angle_beta   90.00
_cell.angle_gamma   90.00
#
_symmetry.space_group_name_H-M   'P 1'
#
loop_
_entity.id
_entity.type
_entity.pdbx_description
1 polymer ?
#
loop_
_entity_poly.entity_id
_entity_poly.type
_entity_poly.pdbx_seq_one_letter_code
_entity_poly.pdbx_strand_id
1 'polypeptide(L)'
;IEVDVDATTFPAAKGAVTGKRGTVDELGDTVEHKKFYTALELVRDKGFEHIQWDGKTPYPIIDRIGCIVAVLAGQPEGDYAEDLMKAHNAMQTEGARTGLGKGSPEGDHLRGGFPAYNCGTTMGMGSPRPVVMRPKDKGLVVYRLLGHEAVVQMARYQNFAFSLWAPRVYTKYEHVRDTLGLPENFKNLSVFAAAAFNFG
;
A
#
# COMPACT_ATOMS: atom_id res chain seq x y z
N ILE A 1 -7.40 19.06 -8.81
CA ILE A 1 -8.11 19.18 -7.52
C ILE A 1 -7.34 20.19 -6.68
N GLU A 2 -7.88 21.40 -6.57
CA GLU A 2 -7.36 22.42 -5.66
C GLU A 2 -8.15 22.28 -4.37
N VAL A 3 -7.48 21.84 -3.30
CA VAL A 3 -8.09 21.68 -1.97
C VAL A 3 -7.65 22.89 -1.16
N ASP A 4 -8.55 23.86 -0.95
CA ASP A 4 -8.30 25.09 -0.17
C ASP A 4 -8.33 24.79 1.34
N VAL A 5 -7.49 23.83 1.75
CA VAL A 5 -7.38 23.41 3.14
C VAL A 5 -5.94 22.96 3.39
N ASP A 6 -5.26 23.59 4.36
CA ASP A 6 -3.90 23.21 4.74
C ASP A 6 -3.90 21.91 5.56
N ALA A 7 -3.65 20.78 4.89
CA ALA A 7 -3.61 19.46 5.50
C ALA A 7 -2.53 19.32 6.60
N THR A 8 -1.55 20.22 6.69
CA THR A 8 -0.54 20.20 7.77
C THR A 8 -1.15 20.52 9.14
N THR A 9 -2.29 21.21 9.16
CA THR A 9 -3.02 21.59 10.37
C THR A 9 -3.90 20.47 10.93
N PHE A 10 -4.13 19.40 10.15
CA PHE A 10 -5.04 18.32 10.55
C PHE A 10 -4.48 17.52 11.74
N PRO A 11 -5.30 17.16 12.74
CA PRO A 11 -4.89 16.31 13.87
C PRO A 11 -4.24 14.99 13.44
N ALA A 12 -4.69 14.41 12.32
CA ALA A 12 -4.12 13.21 11.72
C ALA A 12 -2.67 13.35 11.24
N ALA A 13 -2.20 14.57 10.96
CA ALA A 13 -0.82 14.82 10.61
C ALA A 13 0.13 14.82 11.83
N LYS A 14 -0.37 14.54 13.05
CA LYS A 14 0.41 14.61 14.30
C LYS A 14 1.20 13.33 14.63
N GLY A 15 1.04 12.22 13.91
CA GLY A 15 1.86 11.03 14.15
C GLY A 15 1.45 9.79 13.36
N ALA A 16 2.28 8.76 13.42
CA ALA A 16 1.94 7.41 12.95
C ALA A 16 1.42 6.59 14.13
N VAL A 17 0.31 5.87 13.94
CA VAL A 17 -0.23 4.92 14.92
C VAL A 17 0.16 3.49 14.52
N THR A 18 0.65 2.72 15.48
CA THR A 18 0.95 1.29 15.29
C THR A 18 -0.02 0.48 16.15
N GLY A 19 -0.77 -0.44 15.54
CA GLY A 19 -1.64 -1.35 16.28
C GLY A 19 -0.82 -2.24 17.20
N LYS A 20 -1.23 -2.38 18.46
CA LYS A 20 -0.71 -3.43 19.34
C LYS A 20 -1.26 -4.76 18.85
N ARG A 21 -0.42 -5.80 18.77
CA ARG A 21 -0.90 -7.16 18.50
C ARG A 21 -1.78 -7.58 19.69
N GLY A 22 -3.04 -7.91 19.43
CA GLY A 22 -3.94 -8.45 20.45
C GLY A 22 -3.37 -9.74 21.04
N THR A 23 -3.73 -10.03 22.29
CA THR A 23 -3.42 -11.31 22.93
C THR A 23 -4.24 -12.44 22.30
N VAL A 24 -3.82 -13.70 22.49
CA VAL A 24 -4.59 -14.86 21.99
C VAL A 24 -6.01 -14.84 22.56
N ASP A 25 -6.16 -14.43 23.82
CA ASP A 25 -7.45 -14.33 24.51
C ASP A 25 -8.33 -13.21 23.96
N GLU A 26 -7.73 -12.09 23.52
CA GLU A 26 -8.45 -10.96 22.89
C GLU A 26 -8.86 -11.23 21.45
N LEU A 27 -8.09 -12.07 20.74
CA LEU A 27 -8.30 -12.32 19.33
C LEU A 27 -9.44 -13.33 19.10
N GLY A 28 -9.76 -14.19 20.07
CA GLY A 28 -10.75 -15.26 19.90
C GLY A 28 -10.15 -16.54 19.30
N ASP A 29 -10.99 -17.55 19.09
CA ASP A 29 -10.53 -18.85 18.59
C ASP A 29 -10.32 -18.87 17.06
N THR A 30 -9.70 -19.94 16.54
CA THR A 30 -9.41 -20.07 15.11
C THR A 30 -10.66 -20.14 14.23
N VAL A 31 -11.80 -20.56 14.79
CA VAL A 31 -13.08 -20.62 14.08
C VAL A 31 -13.65 -19.21 13.93
N GLU A 32 -13.57 -18.40 14.99
CA GLU A 32 -13.98 -16.99 14.97
C GLU A 32 -13.16 -16.16 13.98
N HIS A 33 -11.84 -16.37 13.90
CA HIS A 33 -10.97 -15.68 12.93
C HIS A 33 -11.30 -15.99 11.48
N LYS A 34 -11.80 -17.20 11.23
CA LYS A 34 -12.13 -17.69 9.88
C LYS A 34 -13.59 -17.48 9.52
N LYS A 35 -14.37 -16.82 10.38
CA LYS A 35 -15.77 -16.53 10.10
C LYS A 35 -15.86 -15.54 8.94
N PHE A 36 -16.55 -15.95 7.89
CA PHE A 36 -16.90 -15.08 6.79
C PHE A 36 -18.11 -14.23 7.17
N TYR A 37 -18.03 -12.95 6.86
CA TYR A 37 -19.14 -12.01 6.97
C TYR A 37 -19.46 -11.47 5.59
N THR A 38 -20.74 -11.43 5.25
CA THR A 38 -21.24 -10.67 4.12
C THR A 38 -21.21 -9.18 4.45
N ALA A 39 -21.12 -8.32 3.42
CA ALA A 39 -21.24 -6.87 3.61
C ALA A 39 -22.56 -6.49 4.31
N LEU A 40 -23.65 -7.21 4.03
CA LEU A 40 -24.94 -6.99 4.66
C LEU A 40 -24.91 -7.28 6.17
N GLU A 41 -24.27 -8.38 6.60
CA GLU A 41 -24.09 -8.69 8.02
C GLU A 41 -23.21 -7.66 8.72
N LEU A 42 -22.15 -7.16 8.07
CA LEU A 42 -21.31 -6.12 8.66
C LEU A 42 -22.11 -4.83 8.91
N VAL A 43 -22.93 -4.41 7.94
CA VAL A 43 -23.75 -3.21 8.08
C VAL A 43 -24.88 -3.41 9.09
N ARG A 44 -25.68 -4.47 8.93
CA ARG A 44 -26.89 -4.69 9.74
C ARG A 44 -26.57 -5.13 11.17
N ASP A 45 -25.63 -6.06 11.33
CA ASP A 45 -25.44 -6.78 12.60
C ASP A 45 -24.19 -6.33 13.37
N LYS A 46 -23.24 -5.67 12.69
CA LYS A 46 -21.99 -5.20 13.30
C LYS A 46 -21.85 -3.68 13.35
N GLY A 47 -22.82 -2.94 12.80
CA GLY A 47 -22.84 -1.47 12.85
C GLY A 47 -21.76 -0.80 12.00
N PHE A 48 -21.27 -1.49 10.96
CA PHE A 48 -20.36 -0.88 9.99
C PHE A 48 -21.13 0.03 9.05
N GLU A 49 -20.44 1.04 8.55
CA GLU A 49 -20.93 1.91 7.48
C GLU A 49 -20.37 1.45 6.14
N HIS A 50 -21.22 1.35 5.13
CA HIS A 50 -20.79 1.08 3.77
C HIS A 50 -20.65 2.39 2.99
N ILE A 51 -19.40 2.76 2.68
CA ILE A 51 -19.08 3.92 1.86
C ILE A 51 -19.20 3.53 0.39
N GLN A 52 -20.22 4.07 -0.28
CA GLN A 52 -20.37 3.97 -1.74
C GLN A 52 -19.38 4.94 -2.39
N TRP A 53 -18.28 4.42 -2.92
CA TRP A 53 -17.21 5.22 -3.50
C TRP A 53 -17.10 4.97 -5.00
N ASP A 54 -16.97 6.04 -5.78
CA ASP A 54 -16.90 5.98 -7.25
C ASP A 54 -15.50 5.65 -7.79
N GLY A 55 -14.50 5.56 -6.90
CA GLY A 55 -13.10 5.34 -7.25
C GLY A 55 -12.39 6.59 -7.79
N LYS A 56 -13.07 7.75 -7.84
CA LYS A 56 -12.54 8.98 -8.47
C LYS A 56 -12.46 10.14 -7.51
N THR A 57 -13.54 10.45 -6.81
CA THR A 57 -13.57 11.59 -5.89
C THR A 57 -12.85 11.24 -4.60
N PRO A 58 -11.82 11.98 -4.16
CA PRO A 58 -11.14 11.67 -2.91
C PRO A 58 -12.12 11.67 -1.71
N TYR A 59 -12.00 10.67 -0.83
CA TYR A 59 -12.88 10.52 0.34
C TYR A 59 -12.04 10.24 1.61
N PRO A 60 -11.88 11.21 2.52
CA PRO A 60 -11.21 11.00 3.79
C PRO A 60 -12.12 10.24 4.77
N ILE A 61 -11.56 9.24 5.44
CA ILE A 61 -12.23 8.51 6.53
C ILE A 61 -11.69 9.08 7.84
N ILE A 62 -12.60 9.62 8.66
CA ILE A 62 -12.28 10.28 9.93
C ILE A 62 -12.71 9.44 11.13
N ASP A 63 -11.96 9.53 12.22
CA ASP A 63 -12.37 8.98 13.51
C ASP A 63 -13.33 9.91 14.27
N ARG A 64 -13.72 9.49 15.48
CA ARG A 64 -14.68 10.21 16.33
C ARG A 64 -14.21 11.58 16.82
N ILE A 65 -12.92 11.88 16.72
CA ILE A 65 -12.33 13.17 17.14
C ILE A 65 -11.89 14.01 15.93
N GLY A 66 -12.26 13.61 14.71
CA GLY A 66 -11.97 14.33 13.48
C GLY A 66 -10.56 14.09 12.92
N CYS A 67 -9.86 13.05 13.35
CA CYS A 67 -8.59 12.66 12.73
C CYS A 67 -8.86 11.83 11.48
N ILE A 68 -8.29 12.21 10.34
CA ILE A 68 -8.17 11.33 9.16
C ILE A 68 -7.37 10.07 9.53
N VAL A 69 -8.01 8.91 9.45
CA VAL A 69 -7.37 7.60 9.72
C VAL A 69 -7.06 6.83 8.43
N ALA A 70 -7.76 7.14 7.35
CA ALA A 70 -7.52 6.61 6.01
C ALA A 70 -8.05 7.57 4.96
N VAL A 71 -7.57 7.46 3.72
CA VAL A 71 -8.09 8.23 2.59
C VAL A 71 -8.25 7.32 1.40
N LEU A 72 -9.45 7.33 0.80
CA LEU A 72 -9.67 6.82 -0.55
C LEU A 72 -9.21 7.93 -1.50
N ALA A 73 -7.98 7.86 -1.99
CA ALA A 73 -7.30 9.01 -2.61
C ALA A 73 -7.92 9.48 -3.94
N GLY A 74 -8.69 8.62 -4.61
CA GLY A 74 -9.29 8.90 -5.92
C GLY A 74 -8.40 8.43 -7.06
N GLN A 75 -8.56 9.11 -8.18
CA GLN A 75 -7.64 9.06 -9.31
C GLN A 75 -7.49 10.47 -9.89
N PRO A 76 -6.38 10.78 -10.57
CA PRO A 76 -6.27 12.00 -11.35
C PRO A 76 -7.22 11.97 -12.57
N GLU A 77 -7.42 13.13 -13.18
CA GLU A 77 -8.16 13.25 -14.44
C GLU A 77 -7.41 12.59 -15.60
N GLY A 78 -8.13 12.23 -16.66
CA GLY A 78 -7.58 11.57 -17.85
C GLY A 78 -7.53 10.05 -17.75
N ASP A 79 -6.51 9.46 -18.34
CA ASP A 79 -6.45 8.02 -18.68
C ASP A 79 -5.83 7.16 -17.56
N TYR A 80 -5.88 7.62 -16.30
CA TYR A 80 -5.26 6.90 -15.18
C TYR A 80 -5.80 5.48 -15.00
N ALA A 81 -7.10 5.28 -15.23
CA ALA A 81 -7.71 3.95 -15.22
C ALA A 81 -7.09 3.02 -16.28
N GLU A 82 -6.73 3.55 -17.44
CA GLU A 82 -6.03 2.78 -18.48
C GLU A 82 -4.61 2.42 -18.04
N ASP A 83 -3.91 3.35 -17.38
CA ASP A 83 -2.58 3.07 -16.82
C ASP A 83 -2.65 1.99 -15.74
N LEU A 84 -3.67 1.99 -14.86
CA LEU A 84 -3.89 0.91 -13.91
C LEU A 84 -4.07 -0.44 -14.63
N MET A 85 -4.84 -0.47 -15.72
CA MET A 85 -5.00 -1.67 -16.53
C MET A 85 -3.71 -2.11 -17.24
N LYS A 86 -2.89 -1.17 -17.73
CA LYS A 86 -1.57 -1.48 -18.31
C LYS A 86 -0.65 -2.09 -17.25
N ALA A 87 -0.60 -1.53 -16.05
CA ALA A 87 0.21 -2.07 -14.95
C ALA A 87 -0.27 -3.47 -14.52
N HIS A 88 -1.59 -3.65 -14.40
CA HIS A 88 -2.20 -4.96 -14.14
C HIS A 88 -1.82 -5.99 -15.21
N ASN A 89 -1.96 -5.66 -16.49
CA ASN A 89 -1.63 -6.55 -17.60
C ASN A 89 -0.14 -6.87 -17.65
N ALA A 90 0.73 -5.91 -17.31
CA ALA A 90 2.16 -6.15 -17.18
C ALA A 90 2.48 -7.15 -16.06
N MET A 91 1.85 -7.00 -14.90
CA MET A 91 1.97 -7.96 -13.79
C MET A 91 1.47 -9.36 -14.17
N GLN A 92 0.32 -9.45 -14.84
CA GLN A 92 -0.20 -10.74 -15.31
C GLN A 92 0.72 -11.40 -16.34
N THR A 93 1.23 -10.62 -17.30
CA THR A 93 2.13 -11.13 -18.35
C THR A 93 3.44 -11.63 -17.78
N GLU A 94 4.08 -10.83 -16.92
CA GLU A 94 5.32 -11.23 -16.25
C GLU A 94 5.09 -12.42 -15.31
N GLY A 95 3.96 -12.42 -14.59
CA GLY A 95 3.59 -13.51 -13.69
C GLY A 95 3.37 -14.83 -14.43
N ALA A 96 2.63 -14.82 -15.54
CA ALA A 96 2.40 -15.99 -16.38
C ALA A 96 3.72 -16.52 -16.98
N ARG A 97 4.57 -15.62 -17.49
CA ARG A 97 5.87 -15.99 -18.08
C ARG A 97 6.83 -16.64 -17.08
N THR A 98 6.67 -16.35 -15.79
CA THR A 98 7.59 -16.80 -14.73
C THR A 98 6.98 -17.78 -13.74
N GLY A 99 5.76 -18.26 -13.99
CA GLY A 99 5.09 -19.23 -13.12
C GLY A 99 4.63 -18.64 -11.76
N LEU A 100 4.44 -17.32 -11.70
CA LEU A 100 4.00 -16.60 -10.49
C LEU A 100 2.49 -16.37 -10.44
N GLY A 101 1.72 -16.94 -11.38
CA GLY A 101 0.27 -16.81 -11.40
C GLY A 101 -0.45 -17.66 -10.35
N LYS A 102 -1.78 -17.68 -10.44
CA LYS A 102 -2.67 -18.48 -9.58
C LYS A 102 -2.24 -19.95 -9.55
N GLY A 103 -1.98 -20.47 -8.35
CA GLY A 103 -1.53 -21.85 -8.15
C GLY A 103 -0.01 -22.03 -8.12
N SER A 104 0.76 -20.93 -8.12
CA SER A 104 2.20 -21.01 -7.88
C SER A 104 2.51 -21.69 -6.53
N PRO A 105 3.49 -22.61 -6.46
CA PRO A 105 3.93 -23.23 -5.21
C PRO A 105 4.49 -22.21 -4.20
N GLU A 106 4.94 -21.05 -4.69
CA GLU A 106 5.47 -19.95 -3.86
C GLU A 106 4.35 -19.07 -3.28
N GLY A 107 3.07 -19.40 -3.57
CA GLY A 107 1.94 -18.57 -3.19
C GLY A 107 1.31 -18.87 -1.83
N ASP A 108 1.64 -19.98 -1.16
CA ASP A 108 1.02 -20.29 0.13
C ASP A 108 1.69 -19.50 1.27
N HIS A 109 1.00 -18.45 1.74
CA HIS A 109 1.43 -17.67 2.91
C HIS A 109 0.25 -17.13 3.72
N LEU A 110 0.51 -16.67 4.95
CA LEU A 110 -0.52 -16.15 5.88
C LEU A 110 -1.41 -15.03 5.30
N ARG A 111 -0.98 -14.34 4.23
CA ARG A 111 -1.70 -13.22 3.62
C ARG A 111 -2.56 -13.62 2.39
N GLY A 112 -2.60 -14.90 2.03
CA GLY A 112 -3.33 -15.42 0.86
C GLY A 112 -2.53 -16.41 0.02
N GLY A 113 -3.17 -17.01 -0.98
CA GLY A 113 -2.60 -18.00 -1.89
C GLY A 113 -2.01 -17.40 -3.18
N PHE A 114 -1.07 -16.46 -3.06
CA PHE A 114 -0.43 -15.78 -4.19
C PHE A 114 1.05 -15.46 -3.91
N PRO A 115 1.94 -15.52 -4.92
CA PRO A 115 3.32 -15.08 -4.74
C PRO A 115 3.42 -13.58 -4.50
N ALA A 116 4.31 -13.18 -3.60
CA ALA A 116 4.57 -11.78 -3.29
C ALA A 116 6.08 -11.52 -3.17
N TYR A 117 6.56 -10.47 -3.83
CA TYR A 117 7.97 -10.10 -3.82
C TYR A 117 8.16 -8.65 -3.43
N ASN A 118 9.09 -8.42 -2.51
CA ASN A 118 9.47 -7.09 -2.05
C ASN A 118 10.84 -6.69 -2.60
N CYS A 119 10.99 -5.42 -2.91
CA CYS A 119 12.26 -4.79 -3.26
C CYS A 119 12.46 -3.48 -2.50
N GLY A 120 13.68 -2.96 -2.57
CA GLY A 120 14.09 -1.75 -1.86
C GLY A 120 14.69 -2.07 -0.50
N THR A 121 14.35 -1.29 0.53
CA THR A 121 14.99 -1.35 1.84
C THR A 121 13.97 -1.52 2.95
N THR A 122 14.27 -2.39 3.91
CA THR A 122 13.46 -2.62 5.10
C THR A 122 14.26 -2.39 6.38
N MET A 123 13.58 -1.90 7.42
CA MET A 123 14.06 -1.87 8.80
C MET A 123 13.12 -2.78 9.61
N GLY A 124 13.36 -4.09 9.54
CA GLY A 124 12.59 -5.08 10.29
C GLY A 124 12.85 -5.03 11.79
N MET A 125 11.98 -5.67 12.58
CA MET A 125 11.96 -5.65 14.06
C MET A 125 13.25 -6.13 14.76
N GLY A 126 14.22 -6.72 14.06
CA GLY A 126 15.46 -7.24 14.64
C GLY A 126 16.75 -6.61 14.11
N SER A 127 16.68 -5.76 13.08
CA SER A 127 17.89 -5.13 12.51
C SER A 127 18.03 -3.70 12.99
N PRO A 128 19.19 -3.31 13.58
CA PRO A 128 19.44 -1.91 13.95
C PRO A 128 19.79 -1.04 12.73
N ARG A 129 19.92 -1.64 11.54
CA ARG A 129 20.31 -0.95 10.30
C ARG A 129 19.43 -1.36 9.12
N PRO A 130 19.21 -0.45 8.14
CA PRO A 130 18.41 -0.77 6.97
C PRO A 130 19.03 -1.92 6.17
N VAL A 131 18.19 -2.85 5.72
CA VAL A 131 18.62 -4.01 4.92
C VAL A 131 17.96 -3.95 3.56
N VAL A 132 18.76 -4.10 2.51
CA VAL A 132 18.27 -4.20 1.13
C VAL A 132 17.56 -5.54 0.94
N MET A 133 16.27 -5.48 0.59
CA MET A 133 15.48 -6.64 0.20
C MET A 133 15.89 -7.08 -1.20
N ARG A 134 16.30 -8.34 -1.31
CA ARG A 134 16.65 -8.96 -2.58
C ARG A 134 15.54 -9.93 -2.98
N PRO A 135 14.81 -9.70 -4.09
CA PRO A 135 13.78 -10.61 -4.60
C PRO A 135 14.34 -11.94 -5.17
N LYS A 136 15.48 -12.43 -4.64
CA LYS A 136 16.18 -13.66 -5.04
C LYS A 136 16.27 -13.80 -6.56
N ASP A 137 15.87 -14.95 -7.09
CA ASP A 137 15.85 -15.31 -8.52
C ASP A 137 14.79 -14.54 -9.32
N LYS A 138 13.82 -13.88 -8.67
CA LYS A 138 12.77 -13.10 -9.33
C LYS A 138 13.12 -11.62 -9.51
N GLY A 139 14.36 -11.21 -9.19
CA GLY A 139 14.75 -9.80 -9.29
C GLY A 139 14.56 -9.20 -10.67
N LEU A 140 14.81 -9.96 -11.74
CA LEU A 140 14.62 -9.46 -13.10
C LEU A 140 13.14 -9.11 -13.40
N VAL A 141 12.19 -9.89 -12.86
CA VAL A 141 10.75 -9.59 -12.99
C VAL A 141 10.40 -8.31 -12.26
N VAL A 142 10.83 -8.21 -10.99
CA VAL A 142 10.55 -7.04 -10.14
C VAL A 142 11.16 -5.77 -10.72
N TYR A 143 12.41 -5.81 -11.22
CA TYR A 143 13.06 -4.65 -11.83
C TYR A 143 12.42 -4.24 -13.16
N ARG A 144 11.92 -5.20 -13.96
CA ARG A 144 11.12 -4.87 -15.16
C ARG A 144 9.83 -4.15 -14.80
N LEU A 145 9.12 -4.62 -13.76
CA LEU A 145 7.89 -3.97 -13.29
C LEU A 145 8.17 -2.59 -12.71
N LEU A 146 9.23 -2.41 -11.92
CA LEU A 146 9.66 -1.09 -11.42
C LEU A 146 9.95 -0.10 -12.56
N GLY A 147 10.49 -0.57 -13.67
CA GLY A 147 10.77 0.25 -14.86
C GLY A 147 9.58 0.41 -15.81
N HIS A 148 8.46 -0.29 -15.57
CA HIS A 148 7.30 -0.22 -16.45
C HIS A 148 6.58 1.12 -16.29
N GLU A 149 6.33 1.82 -17.40
CA GLU A 149 5.77 3.18 -17.40
C GLU A 149 4.50 3.31 -16.54
N ALA A 150 3.54 2.41 -16.71
CA ALA A 150 2.30 2.42 -15.94
C ALA A 150 2.52 2.25 -14.42
N VAL A 151 3.50 1.43 -14.00
CA VAL A 151 3.84 1.25 -12.59
C VAL A 151 4.52 2.51 -12.04
N VAL A 152 5.34 3.18 -12.85
CA VAL A 152 5.94 4.48 -12.51
C VAL A 152 4.85 5.54 -12.32
N GLN A 153 3.82 5.58 -13.16
CA GLN A 153 2.68 6.49 -12.99
C GLN A 153 1.88 6.19 -11.72
N MET A 154 1.66 4.91 -11.41
CA MET A 154 1.05 4.51 -10.13
C MET A 154 1.85 5.01 -8.93
N ALA A 155 3.17 4.80 -8.93
CA ALA A 155 4.05 5.25 -7.87
C ALA A 155 4.07 6.78 -7.74
N ARG A 156 3.98 7.51 -8.86
CA ARG A 156 3.92 8.98 -8.88
C ARG A 156 2.65 9.48 -8.20
N TYR A 157 1.51 8.91 -8.58
CA TYR A 157 0.23 9.26 -7.98
C TYR A 157 0.18 8.91 -6.49
N GLN A 158 0.65 7.72 -6.11
CA GLN A 158 0.77 7.31 -4.71
C GLN A 158 1.62 8.30 -3.91
N ASN A 159 2.78 8.70 -4.44
CA ASN A 159 3.67 9.65 -3.77
C ASN A 159 2.99 11.02 -3.58
N PHE A 160 2.31 11.53 -4.61
CA PHE A 160 1.56 12.78 -4.55
C PHE A 160 0.39 12.72 -3.55
N ALA A 161 -0.40 11.64 -3.57
CA ALA A 161 -1.48 11.43 -2.62
C ALA A 161 -0.93 11.42 -1.18
N PHE A 162 0.20 10.75 -0.96
CA PHE A 162 0.83 10.72 0.36
C PHE A 162 1.34 12.10 0.81
N SER A 163 1.96 12.87 -0.07
CA SER A 163 2.41 14.25 0.25
C SER A 163 1.23 15.18 0.55
N LEU A 164 0.11 15.00 -0.14
CA LEU A 164 -1.08 15.83 0.05
C LEU A 164 -1.79 15.50 1.38
N TRP A 165 -2.03 14.21 1.64
CA TRP A 165 -2.87 13.78 2.76
C TRP A 165 -2.12 13.58 4.08
N ALA A 166 -0.80 13.43 4.04
CA ALA A 166 0.03 13.24 5.24
C ALA A 166 1.38 14.01 5.16
N PRO A 167 1.38 15.33 4.91
CA PRO A 167 2.58 16.09 4.58
C PRO A 167 3.70 16.00 5.62
N ARG A 168 3.36 16.00 6.92
CA ARG A 168 4.36 15.87 8.00
C ARG A 168 5.03 14.50 8.03
N VAL A 169 4.28 13.45 7.71
CA VAL A 169 4.80 12.07 7.63
C VAL A 169 5.64 11.93 6.35
N TYR A 170 5.17 12.51 5.24
CA TYR A 170 5.90 12.58 3.98
C TYR A 170 7.28 13.24 4.17
N THR A 171 7.35 14.42 4.78
CA THR A 171 8.64 15.10 5.10
C THR A 171 9.53 14.23 5.97
N LYS A 172 8.97 13.47 6.92
CA LYS A 172 9.75 12.53 7.73
C LYS A 172 10.32 11.40 6.88
N TYR A 173 9.57 10.88 5.91
CA TYR A 173 10.05 9.84 4.99
C TYR A 173 11.19 10.36 4.11
N GLU A 174 11.06 11.55 3.52
CA GLU A 174 12.14 12.20 2.77
C GLU A 174 13.39 12.38 3.63
N HIS A 175 13.24 12.99 4.80
CA HIS A 175 14.36 13.23 5.71
C HIS A 175 15.08 11.93 6.11
N VAL A 176 14.33 10.87 6.43
CA VAL A 176 14.92 9.56 6.80
C VAL A 176 15.62 8.91 5.61
N ARG A 177 15.01 8.95 4.42
CA ARG A 177 15.62 8.42 3.19
C ARG A 177 16.95 9.11 2.91
N ASP A 178 16.98 10.44 2.96
CA ASP A 178 18.15 11.24 2.62
C ASP A 178 19.25 11.11 3.69
N THR A 179 18.87 11.13 4.98
CA THR A 179 19.82 10.99 6.09
C THR A 179 20.52 9.63 6.09
N LEU A 180 19.79 8.56 5.73
CA LEU A 180 20.33 7.21 5.70
C LEU A 180 20.91 6.82 4.32
N GLY A 181 20.81 7.68 3.31
CA GLY A 181 21.24 7.38 1.94
C GLY A 181 20.56 6.14 1.35
N LEU A 182 19.26 5.97 1.60
CA LEU A 182 18.53 4.78 1.15
C LEU A 182 18.40 4.78 -0.38
N PRO A 183 18.55 3.62 -1.05
CA PRO A 183 18.34 3.53 -2.49
C PRO A 183 16.89 3.80 -2.86
N GLU A 184 16.69 4.47 -3.98
CA GLU A 184 15.35 4.77 -4.52
C GLU A 184 14.84 3.63 -5.39
N ASN A 185 13.59 3.21 -5.19
CA ASN A 185 12.92 2.26 -6.09
C ASN A 185 12.50 2.95 -7.40
N PHE A 186 12.03 4.20 -7.29
CA PHE A 186 11.63 5.05 -8.41
C PHE A 186 12.40 6.36 -8.32
N LYS A 187 13.41 6.50 -9.18
CA LYS A 187 14.39 7.59 -9.08
C LYS A 187 13.72 8.97 -9.10
N ASN A 188 14.03 9.81 -8.12
CA ASN A 188 13.50 11.17 -7.93
C ASN A 188 11.96 11.27 -7.96
N LEU A 189 11.25 10.20 -7.58
CA LEU A 189 9.80 10.12 -7.76
C LEU A 189 9.04 9.66 -6.52
N SER A 190 9.60 8.73 -5.75
CA SER A 190 8.91 8.16 -4.58
C SER A 190 9.76 8.23 -3.33
N VAL A 191 9.13 8.61 -2.21
CA VAL A 191 9.75 8.61 -0.87
C VAL A 191 9.73 7.23 -0.21
N PHE A 192 9.01 6.27 -0.80
CA PHE A 192 8.89 4.92 -0.25
C PHE A 192 10.17 4.11 -0.48
N ALA A 193 10.82 3.73 0.62
CA ALA A 193 12.04 2.93 0.61
C ALA A 193 11.83 1.50 0.09
N ALA A 194 10.59 1.02 0.04
CA ALA A 194 10.25 -0.34 -0.40
C ALA A 194 9.01 -0.35 -1.30
N ALA A 195 8.94 -1.36 -2.17
CA ALA A 195 7.75 -1.69 -2.94
C ALA A 195 7.47 -3.21 -2.85
N ALA A 196 6.19 -3.56 -2.94
CA ALA A 196 5.71 -4.93 -2.88
C ALA A 196 4.88 -5.24 -4.14
N PHE A 197 5.16 -6.36 -4.78
CA PHE A 197 4.45 -6.85 -5.97
C PHE A 197 3.75 -8.16 -5.62
N ASN A 198 2.41 -8.11 -5.57
CA ASN A 198 1.56 -9.25 -5.25
C ASN A 198 0.95 -9.80 -6.55
N PHE A 199 1.18 -11.07 -6.86
CA PHE A 199 0.71 -11.73 -8.09
C PHE A 199 -0.58 -12.55 -7.86
N GLY A 200 -1.52 -11.97 -7.11
CA GLY A 200 -2.80 -12.60 -6.74
C GLY A 200 -3.95 -12.27 -7.65
#